data_AF-A0A961JRE1-F1
#
_entry.id   AF-A0A961JRE1-F1
#
_cell.length_a   1.000
_cell.length_b   1.000
_cell.length_c   1.000
_cell.angle_alpha   90.00
_cell.angle_beta   90.00
_cell.angle_gamma   90.00
#
_symmetry.space_group_name_H-M   'P 1'
#
loop_
_entity.id
_entity.type
_entity.pdbx_description
1 polymer ?
#
loop_
_entity_poly.entity_id
_entity_poly.type
_entity_poly.pdbx_seq_one_letter_code
_entity_poly.pdbx_strand_id
1 'polypeptide(L)'
;MFDRSSHSFNLDWPPPAYIGDVLNARFILLMMNGGYDRQITPLEFPDAAAIERHIDMLRNPRPIDPQSVSPYYGTGNYGQYIASGRLALVNACAYRSVKLSEEGMNRRLAENLPSVQLHRRWLREELIPQALSGTKVIIAHRNRLWKLRQDEFRHAHIIFTRSGVSPNLPHWVLDSLEQ
;
A
#
# COMPACT_ATOMS: atom_id res chain seq x y z
N MET A 1 2.77 5.20 -25.60
CA MET A 1 1.70 6.15 -25.25
C MET A 1 0.58 5.34 -24.63
N PHE A 2 0.21 5.58 -23.37
CA PHE A 2 -0.92 4.88 -22.74
C PHE A 2 -2.21 5.42 -23.34
N ASP A 3 -2.97 4.57 -24.04
CA ASP A 3 -4.29 4.91 -24.54
C ASP A 3 -5.25 5.05 -23.35
N ARG A 4 -5.63 6.30 -23.04
CA ARG A 4 -6.54 6.65 -21.95
C ARG A 4 -7.94 6.06 -22.12
N SER A 5 -8.31 5.58 -23.32
CA SER A 5 -9.61 4.94 -23.57
C SER A 5 -9.67 3.47 -23.11
N SER A 6 -8.53 2.87 -22.74
CA SER A 6 -8.38 1.44 -22.43
C SER A 6 -8.21 1.11 -20.94
N HIS A 7 -8.37 2.08 -20.03
CA HIS A 7 -8.28 1.83 -18.59
C HIS A 7 -9.01 2.87 -17.74
N SER A 8 -9.32 2.52 -16.49
CA SER A 8 -9.93 3.44 -15.50
C SER A 8 -8.99 3.88 -14.38
N PHE A 9 -7.67 3.69 -14.52
CA PHE A 9 -6.71 4.33 -13.61
C PHE A 9 -6.86 5.85 -13.64
N ASN A 10 -7.00 6.47 -12.47
CA ASN A 10 -6.97 7.90 -12.32
C ASN A 10 -5.52 8.38 -12.25
N LEU A 11 -5.17 9.35 -13.10
CA LEU A 11 -3.84 9.95 -13.20
C LEU A 11 -3.86 11.44 -12.83
N ASP A 12 -5.00 11.95 -12.36
CA ASP A 12 -5.18 13.37 -12.03
C ASP A 12 -4.60 13.71 -10.65
N TRP A 13 -4.40 12.69 -9.81
CA TRP A 13 -3.89 12.82 -8.45
C TRP A 13 -2.59 12.06 -8.25
N PRO A 14 -1.74 12.47 -7.28
CA PRO A 14 -0.49 11.79 -7.00
C PRO A 14 -0.66 10.28 -6.76
N PRO A 15 0.28 9.46 -7.28
CA PRO A 15 0.23 8.01 -7.12
C PRO A 15 0.45 7.64 -5.66
N PRO A 16 -0.44 6.85 -5.04
CA PRO A 16 -0.26 6.47 -3.66
C PRO A 16 0.56 5.17 -3.56
N ALA A 17 1.84 5.25 -3.92
CA ALA A 17 2.74 4.08 -3.94
C ALA A 17 2.88 3.46 -2.54
N TYR A 18 3.08 4.29 -1.52
CA TYR A 18 3.14 3.89 -0.11
C TYR A 18 2.83 5.07 0.82
N ILE A 19 2.74 4.80 2.11
CA ILE A 19 2.69 5.80 3.19
C ILE A 19 3.44 5.30 4.43
N GLY A 20 4.06 6.23 5.16
CA GLY A 20 4.84 5.95 6.37
C GLY A 20 6.33 5.76 6.09
N ASP A 21 7.06 5.39 7.15
CA ASP A 21 8.51 5.18 7.11
C ASP A 21 8.86 3.82 6.49
N VAL A 22 8.76 3.69 5.16
CA VAL A 22 8.99 2.42 4.46
C VAL A 22 10.42 1.89 4.63
N LEU A 23 11.38 2.74 4.96
CA LEU A 23 12.77 2.36 5.18
C LEU A 23 12.95 1.72 6.55
N ASN A 24 12.43 2.35 7.61
CA ASN A 24 12.72 1.93 8.98
C ASN A 24 11.60 1.09 9.62
N ALA A 25 10.35 1.21 9.20
CA ALA A 25 9.22 0.53 9.82
C ALA A 25 9.43 -0.98 9.92
N ARG A 26 9.25 -1.55 11.12
CA ARG A 26 9.37 -2.99 11.36
C ARG A 26 8.29 -3.77 10.60
N PHE A 27 7.08 -3.22 10.52
CA PHE A 27 5.94 -3.86 9.89
C PHE A 27 5.65 -3.25 8.52
N ILE A 28 5.56 -4.08 7.49
CA ILE A 28 5.21 -3.65 6.13
C ILE A 28 3.87 -4.24 5.72
N LEU A 29 2.86 -3.38 5.59
CA LEU A 29 1.52 -3.74 5.15
C LEU A 29 1.41 -3.69 3.62
N LEU A 30 1.24 -4.85 3.00
CA LEU A 30 1.07 -5.00 1.56
C LEU A 30 -0.40 -4.91 1.15
N MET A 31 -0.71 -3.90 0.35
CA MET A 31 -2.02 -3.58 -0.20
C MET A 31 -2.01 -3.64 -1.72
N MET A 32 -3.19 -3.61 -2.35
CA MET A 32 -3.30 -3.79 -3.79
C MET A 32 -3.06 -2.49 -4.56
N ASN A 33 -3.79 -1.43 -4.23
CA ASN A 33 -3.72 -0.10 -4.81
C ASN A 33 -4.36 0.91 -3.86
N GLY A 34 -4.03 2.20 -4.00
CA GLY A 34 -4.81 3.25 -3.36
C GLY A 34 -6.17 3.43 -4.04
N GLY A 35 -7.21 3.63 -3.25
CA GLY A 35 -8.56 3.85 -3.74
C GLY A 35 -8.70 5.18 -4.49
N TYR A 36 -9.71 5.23 -5.34
CA TYR A 36 -10.22 6.46 -5.93
C TYR A 36 -11.69 6.61 -5.58
N ASP A 37 -12.04 7.74 -4.97
CA ASP A 37 -13.41 8.16 -4.77
C ASP A 37 -13.59 9.52 -5.42
N ARG A 38 -14.60 9.66 -6.29
CA ARG A 38 -14.83 10.89 -7.07
C ARG A 38 -15.21 12.09 -6.22
N GLN A 39 -15.70 11.87 -5.00
CA GLN A 39 -16.10 12.91 -4.06
C GLN A 39 -15.02 13.14 -3.01
N ILE A 40 -14.42 12.08 -2.48
CA ILE A 40 -13.44 12.19 -1.38
C ILE A 40 -12.03 12.48 -1.88
N THR A 41 -11.54 11.81 -2.93
CA THR A 41 -10.15 11.98 -3.38
C THR A 41 -9.79 13.43 -3.74
N PRO A 42 -10.65 14.20 -4.45
CA PRO A 42 -10.37 15.62 -4.70
C PRO A 42 -10.24 16.46 -3.43
N LEU A 43 -10.96 16.10 -2.35
CA LEU A 43 -10.89 16.81 -1.07
C LEU A 43 -9.59 16.52 -0.31
N GLU A 44 -8.87 15.44 -0.65
CA GLU A 44 -7.54 15.17 -0.10
C GLU A 44 -6.48 16.10 -0.70
N PHE A 45 -6.73 16.61 -1.91
CA PHE A 45 -5.80 17.44 -2.67
C PHE A 45 -6.48 18.76 -3.11
N PRO A 46 -6.93 19.59 -2.15
CA PRO A 46 -7.66 20.82 -2.46
C PRO A 46 -6.80 21.90 -3.13
N ASP A 47 -5.48 21.79 -2.99
CA ASP A 47 -4.51 22.75 -3.50
C ASP A 47 -3.17 22.09 -3.87
N ALA A 48 -2.29 22.88 -4.49
CA ALA A 48 -0.94 22.44 -4.84
C ALA A 48 -0.09 22.06 -3.61
N ALA A 49 -0.34 22.69 -2.45
CA ALA A 49 0.41 22.39 -1.24
C ALA A 49 0.11 20.99 -0.70
N ALA A 50 -1.13 20.50 -0.83
CA ALA A 50 -1.50 19.12 -0.50
C ALA A 50 -0.81 18.11 -1.41
N ILE A 51 -0.73 18.40 -2.71
CA ILE A 51 0.02 17.58 -3.67
C ILE A 51 1.50 17.54 -3.29
N GLU A 52 2.12 18.69 -3.01
CA GLU A 52 3.53 18.76 -2.62
C GLU A 52 3.81 18.04 -1.30
N ARG A 53 2.92 18.11 -0.30
CA ARG A 53 3.06 17.32 0.94
C ARG A 53 3.08 15.82 0.67
N HIS A 54 2.21 15.34 -0.22
CA HIS A 54 2.19 13.92 -0.60
C HIS A 54 3.45 13.51 -1.36
N ILE A 55 3.91 14.35 -2.30
CA ILE A 55 5.15 14.10 -3.05
C ILE A 55 6.37 14.12 -2.13
N ASP A 56 6.43 15.07 -1.19
CA ASP A 56 7.51 15.14 -0.20
C ASP A 56 7.56 13.88 0.67
N MET A 57 6.41 13.37 1.13
CA MET A 57 6.34 12.11 1.87
C MET A 57 6.89 10.92 1.04
N LEU A 58 6.60 10.88 -0.27
CA LEU A 58 7.15 9.87 -1.17
C LEU A 58 8.65 10.05 -1.46
N ARG A 59 9.22 11.24 -1.28
CA ARG A 59 10.67 11.47 -1.43
C ARG A 59 11.42 11.25 -0.14
N ASN A 60 10.78 11.57 0.98
CA ASN A 60 11.35 11.60 2.31
C ASN A 60 10.48 10.75 3.27
N PRO A 61 10.51 9.40 3.14
CA PRO A 61 9.74 8.51 3.99
C PRO A 61 10.09 8.72 5.46
N ARG A 62 9.06 8.88 6.29
CA ARG A 62 9.19 9.15 7.72
C ARG A 62 7.87 8.84 8.44
N PRO A 63 7.88 8.72 9.78
CA PRO A 63 6.64 8.69 10.55
C PRO A 63 5.81 9.93 10.23
N ILE A 64 4.52 9.73 9.94
CA ILE A 64 3.63 10.80 9.53
C ILE A 64 2.21 10.49 9.97
N ASP A 65 1.47 11.50 10.42
CA ASP A 65 0.03 11.36 10.60
C ASP A 65 -0.62 11.14 9.22
N PRO A 66 -1.22 9.96 8.95
CA PRO A 66 -1.81 9.69 7.65
C PRO A 66 -2.90 10.69 7.25
N GLN A 67 -3.64 11.25 8.21
CA GLN A 67 -4.71 12.21 7.94
C GLN A 67 -4.17 13.53 7.37
N SER A 68 -2.92 13.87 7.68
CA SER A 68 -2.26 15.10 7.18
C SER A 68 -1.84 15.05 5.71
N VAL A 69 -1.80 13.85 5.12
CA VAL A 69 -1.35 13.62 3.73
C VAL A 69 -2.47 13.10 2.84
N SER A 70 -3.20 12.08 3.28
CA SER A 70 -4.31 11.50 2.52
C SER A 70 -5.25 10.79 3.51
N PRO A 71 -6.39 11.42 3.85
CA PRO A 71 -7.41 10.87 4.74
C PRO A 71 -7.77 9.40 4.46
N TYR A 72 -7.77 8.97 3.18
CA TYR A 72 -7.91 7.58 2.79
C TYR A 72 -7.08 6.61 3.64
N TYR A 73 -5.81 6.91 3.90
CA TYR A 73 -4.91 6.07 4.71
C TYR A 73 -5.11 6.23 6.22
N GLY A 74 -5.68 7.35 6.68
CA GLY A 74 -5.96 7.62 8.09
C GLY A 74 -7.23 6.98 8.63
N THR A 75 -8.09 6.44 7.77
CA THR A 75 -9.34 5.78 8.20
C THR A 75 -9.15 4.33 8.66
N GLY A 76 -8.01 3.70 8.36
CA GLY A 76 -7.72 2.34 8.77
C GLY A 76 -7.45 2.25 10.28
N ASN A 77 -7.85 1.15 10.90
CA ASN A 77 -7.56 0.84 12.32
C ASN A 77 -6.07 0.63 12.66
N TYR A 78 -5.17 0.94 11.72
CA TYR A 78 -3.72 0.89 11.87
C TYR A 78 -3.04 2.26 11.67
N GLY A 79 -3.80 3.35 11.48
CA GLY A 79 -3.23 4.68 11.22
C GLY A 79 -2.23 5.15 12.29
N GLN A 80 -2.49 4.84 13.56
CA GLN A 80 -1.58 5.14 14.67
C GLN A 80 -0.21 4.44 14.57
N TYR A 81 -0.15 3.27 13.93
CA TYR A 81 1.11 2.55 13.71
C TYR A 81 1.93 3.17 12.58
N ILE A 82 1.27 3.81 11.61
CA ILE A 82 1.94 4.64 10.59
C ILE A 82 2.47 5.91 11.24
N ALA A 83 1.66 6.59 12.06
CA ALA A 83 2.04 7.81 12.75
C ALA A 83 3.24 7.62 13.69
N SER A 84 3.33 6.47 14.37
CA SER A 84 4.48 6.12 15.22
C SER A 84 5.70 5.58 14.47
N GLY A 85 5.61 5.36 13.16
CA GLY A 85 6.69 4.78 12.37
C GLY A 85 6.86 3.26 12.51
N ARG A 86 5.99 2.59 13.27
CA ARG A 86 6.03 1.12 13.43
C ARG A 86 5.62 0.39 12.16
N LEU A 87 4.70 0.97 11.39
CA LEU A 87 4.11 0.37 10.20
C LEU A 87 4.25 1.30 8.98
N ALA A 88 4.64 0.72 7.85
CA ALA A 88 4.52 1.37 6.54
C ALA A 88 3.57 0.55 5.65
N LEU A 89 2.73 1.22 4.88
CA LEU A 89 1.81 0.58 3.93
C LEU A 89 2.33 0.78 2.52
N VAL A 90 2.44 -0.30 1.74
CA VAL A 90 2.87 -0.27 0.34
C VAL A 90 1.81 -0.88 -0.55
N ASN A 91 1.48 -0.22 -1.65
CA ASN A 91 0.55 -0.71 -2.65
C ASN A 91 1.30 -1.40 -3.79
N ALA A 92 0.85 -2.57 -4.25
CA ALA A 92 1.45 -3.21 -5.42
C ALA A 92 1.35 -2.28 -6.64
N CYS A 93 0.15 -1.77 -6.92
CA CYS A 93 -0.12 -0.82 -7.97
C CYS A 93 -0.14 0.61 -7.41
N ALA A 94 0.76 1.45 -7.88
CA ALA A 94 0.88 2.84 -7.46
C ALA A 94 -0.19 3.77 -8.04
N TYR A 95 -1.13 3.25 -8.83
CA TYR A 95 -2.18 4.06 -9.49
C TYR A 95 -3.52 3.90 -8.80
N ARG A 96 -4.28 5.00 -8.74
CA ARG A 96 -5.60 5.02 -8.13
C ARG A 96 -6.64 4.41 -9.07
N SER A 97 -7.55 3.62 -8.51
CA SER A 97 -8.75 3.17 -9.23
C SER A 97 -9.91 2.97 -8.26
N VAL A 98 -11.14 3.00 -8.77
CA VAL A 98 -12.35 2.88 -7.95
C VAL A 98 -12.36 1.52 -7.27
N LYS A 99 -12.17 0.45 -8.06
CA LYS A 99 -12.22 -0.92 -7.55
C LYS A 99 -11.43 -1.88 -8.43
N LEU A 100 -10.10 -1.82 -8.36
CA LEU A 100 -9.19 -2.64 -9.18
C LEU A 100 -9.49 -4.15 -9.13
N SER A 101 -10.06 -4.65 -8.02
CA SER A 101 -10.47 -6.04 -7.88
C SER A 101 -11.62 -6.44 -8.81
N GLU A 102 -12.44 -5.50 -9.25
CA GLU A 102 -13.59 -5.72 -10.15
C GLU A 102 -13.29 -5.29 -11.60
N GLU A 103 -12.20 -4.57 -11.81
CA GLU A 103 -11.77 -4.09 -13.13
C GLU A 103 -10.81 -5.09 -13.80
N GLY A 104 -11.36 -6.12 -14.47
CA GLY A 104 -10.56 -7.20 -15.07
C GLY A 104 -9.46 -6.72 -16.04
N MET A 105 -9.77 -5.71 -16.86
CA MET A 105 -8.80 -5.09 -17.79
C MET A 105 -7.69 -4.34 -17.04
N ASN A 106 -8.04 -3.45 -16.11
CA ASN A 106 -7.04 -2.74 -15.31
C ASN A 106 -6.16 -3.69 -14.51
N ARG A 107 -6.69 -4.81 -14.04
CA ARG A 107 -5.90 -5.82 -13.32
C ARG A 107 -4.84 -6.45 -14.22
N ARG A 108 -5.20 -6.81 -15.46
CA ARG A 108 -4.26 -7.33 -16.47
C ARG A 108 -3.21 -6.28 -16.83
N LEU A 109 -3.62 -5.02 -16.96
CA LEU A 109 -2.69 -3.91 -17.20
C LEU A 109 -1.75 -3.71 -16.00
N ALA A 110 -2.28 -3.70 -14.77
CA ALA A 110 -1.52 -3.56 -13.53
C ALA A 110 -0.38 -4.56 -13.44
N GLU A 111 -0.62 -5.82 -13.81
CA GLU A 111 0.42 -6.85 -13.80
C GLU A 111 1.64 -6.51 -14.65
N ASN A 112 1.49 -5.67 -15.67
CA ASN A 112 2.56 -5.26 -16.58
C ASN A 112 3.12 -3.87 -16.28
N LEU A 113 2.58 -3.15 -15.28
CA LEU A 113 3.04 -1.81 -14.96
C LEU A 113 4.45 -1.85 -14.33
N PRO A 114 5.37 -0.95 -14.74
CA PRO A 114 6.72 -0.88 -14.17
C PRO A 114 6.72 -0.75 -12.64
N SER A 115 5.80 0.02 -12.07
CA SER A 115 5.67 0.18 -10.62
C SER A 115 5.37 -1.13 -9.90
N VAL A 116 4.47 -1.96 -10.48
CA VAL A 116 4.12 -3.27 -9.91
C VAL A 116 5.31 -4.22 -9.98
N GLN A 117 6.03 -4.21 -11.09
CA GLN A 117 7.23 -5.03 -11.27
C GLN A 117 8.36 -4.62 -10.32
N LEU A 118 8.54 -3.31 -10.11
CA LEU A 118 9.50 -2.78 -9.14
C LEU A 118 9.16 -3.22 -7.72
N HIS A 119 7.92 -3.02 -7.27
CA HIS A 119 7.50 -3.41 -5.93
C HIS A 119 7.57 -4.93 -5.70
N ARG A 120 7.20 -5.74 -6.70
CA ARG A 120 7.38 -7.21 -6.62
C ARG A 120 8.84 -7.59 -6.48
N ARG A 121 9.73 -6.94 -7.23
CA ARG A 121 11.17 -7.19 -7.15
C ARG A 121 11.69 -6.84 -5.76
N TRP A 122 11.37 -5.65 -5.27
CA TRP A 122 11.70 -5.22 -3.91
C TRP A 122 11.20 -6.19 -2.83
N LEU A 123 9.96 -6.68 -2.96
CA LEU A 123 9.43 -7.71 -2.07
C LEU A 123 10.30 -8.98 -2.07
N ARG A 124 10.73 -9.43 -3.25
CA ARG A 124 11.48 -10.69 -3.42
C ARG A 124 12.94 -10.57 -3.02
N GLU A 125 13.59 -9.49 -3.40
CA GLU A 125 15.03 -9.29 -3.26
C GLU A 125 15.39 -8.71 -1.89
N GLU A 126 14.47 -7.98 -1.23
CA GLU A 126 14.76 -7.30 0.03
C GLU A 126 13.81 -7.72 1.16
N LEU A 127 12.51 -7.51 1.02
CA LEU A 127 11.59 -7.66 2.15
C LEU A 127 11.47 -9.10 2.63
N ILE A 128 11.35 -10.07 1.74
CA ILE A 128 11.22 -11.48 2.14
C ILE A 128 12.49 -11.94 2.86
N PRO A 129 13.71 -11.72 2.34
CA PRO A 129 14.92 -11.99 3.09
C PRO A 129 14.94 -11.35 4.48
N GLN A 130 14.51 -10.09 4.60
CA GLN A 130 14.39 -9.39 5.88
C GLN A 130 13.34 -10.00 6.82
N ALA A 131 12.23 -10.50 6.29
CA ALA A 131 11.22 -11.21 7.07
C ALA A 131 11.71 -12.58 7.54
N LEU A 132 12.44 -13.31 6.69
CA LEU A 132 13.05 -14.59 7.03
C LEU A 132 14.11 -14.43 8.15
N SER A 133 14.85 -13.31 8.16
CA SER A 133 15.80 -12.99 9.25
C SER A 133 15.15 -12.41 10.50
N GLY A 134 13.87 -12.03 10.45
CA GLY A 134 13.13 -11.42 11.57
C GLY A 134 13.35 -9.93 11.77
N THR A 135 14.05 -9.28 10.84
CA THR A 135 14.24 -7.82 10.87
C THR A 135 13.00 -7.05 10.45
N LYS A 136 12.15 -7.64 9.59
CA LYS A 136 10.85 -7.09 9.20
C LYS A 136 9.73 -8.10 9.42
N VAL A 137 8.50 -7.62 9.49
CA VAL A 137 7.28 -8.43 9.46
C VAL A 137 6.43 -7.96 8.29
N ILE A 138 6.06 -8.87 7.40
CA ILE A 138 5.23 -8.58 6.23
C ILE A 138 3.79 -8.92 6.57
N ILE A 139 2.86 -8.00 6.34
CA ILE A 139 1.42 -8.21 6.50
C ILE A 139 0.77 -8.14 5.13
N ALA A 140 0.37 -9.28 4.58
CA ALA A 140 -0.20 -9.40 3.24
C ALA A 140 -1.74 -9.41 3.31
N HIS A 141 -2.36 -8.23 3.21
CA HIS A 141 -3.81 -8.06 3.37
C HIS A 141 -4.60 -8.12 2.05
N ARG A 142 -4.19 -7.34 1.04
CA ARG A 142 -4.79 -7.34 -0.31
C ARG A 142 -3.77 -7.79 -1.35
N ASN A 143 -3.34 -9.04 -1.21
CA ASN A 143 -2.05 -9.50 -1.72
C ASN A 143 -2.03 -10.07 -3.15
N ARG A 144 -3.17 -10.15 -3.85
CA ARG A 144 -3.25 -10.84 -5.16
C ARG A 144 -2.23 -10.33 -6.19
N LEU A 145 -2.01 -9.01 -6.24
CA LEU A 145 -1.02 -8.41 -7.14
C LEU A 145 0.42 -8.61 -6.69
N TRP A 146 0.69 -9.00 -5.45
CA TRP A 146 2.05 -9.28 -4.97
C TRP A 146 2.57 -10.66 -5.39
N LYS A 147 1.68 -11.57 -5.82
CA LYS A 147 2.02 -12.91 -6.30
C LYS A 147 2.88 -13.72 -5.32
N LEU A 148 2.64 -13.53 -4.01
CA LEU A 148 3.26 -14.33 -2.94
C LEU A 148 3.07 -15.83 -3.19
N ARG A 149 4.12 -16.61 -2.96
CA ARG A 149 4.16 -18.06 -3.20
C ARG A 149 3.59 -18.81 -2.01
N GLN A 150 3.25 -20.09 -2.23
CA GLN A 150 2.51 -20.84 -1.22
C GLN A 150 3.33 -21.18 0.04
N ASP A 151 4.60 -21.44 -0.16
CA ASP A 151 5.61 -21.68 0.87
C ASP A 151 5.86 -20.44 1.74
N GLU A 152 5.81 -19.25 1.15
CA GLU A 152 5.92 -17.98 1.88
C GLU A 152 4.77 -17.76 2.87
N PHE A 153 3.62 -18.44 2.68
CA PHE A 153 2.48 -18.38 3.61
C PHE A 153 2.74 -18.99 4.98
N ARG A 154 3.85 -19.73 5.16
CA ARG A 154 4.08 -20.54 6.36
C ARG A 154 5.10 -19.94 7.33
N HIS A 155 5.71 -18.81 6.99
CA HIS A 155 6.74 -18.20 7.83
C HIS A 155 6.15 -17.30 8.92
N ALA A 156 6.71 -17.33 10.13
CA ALA A 156 6.18 -16.62 11.29
C ALA A 156 6.09 -15.08 11.10
N HIS A 157 7.02 -14.50 10.35
CA HIS A 157 7.07 -13.06 10.05
C HIS A 157 6.36 -12.66 8.75
N ILE A 158 5.59 -13.56 8.14
CA ILE A 158 4.79 -13.25 6.95
C ILE A 158 3.32 -13.58 7.27
N ILE A 159 2.57 -12.55 7.60
CA ILE A 159 1.20 -12.62 8.11
C ILE A 159 0.21 -12.47 6.96
N PHE A 160 -0.75 -13.38 6.87
CA PHE A 160 -1.79 -13.37 5.83
C PHE A 160 -3.16 -13.20 6.44
N THR A 161 -3.79 -12.06 6.15
CA THR A 161 -5.16 -11.83 6.59
C THR A 161 -6.09 -12.44 5.56
N ARG A 162 -6.87 -13.45 5.93
CA ARG A 162 -7.80 -14.13 5.00
C ARG A 162 -8.99 -13.25 4.56
N SER A 163 -8.97 -11.95 4.86
CA SER A 163 -10.06 -10.98 4.70
C SER A 163 -9.72 -9.84 3.72
N GLY A 164 -9.56 -10.14 2.43
CA GLY A 164 -9.21 -9.14 1.41
C GLY A 164 -10.29 -8.12 1.03
N VAL A 165 -11.41 -8.04 1.78
CA VAL A 165 -12.57 -7.17 1.47
C VAL A 165 -12.57 -5.90 2.34
N SER A 166 -12.26 -6.03 3.63
CA SER A 166 -12.19 -4.89 4.55
C SER A 166 -10.97 -4.00 4.22
N PRO A 167 -11.00 -2.68 4.48
CA PRO A 167 -9.80 -1.86 4.53
C PRO A 167 -9.05 -2.00 5.87
N ASN A 168 -9.71 -2.52 6.91
CA ASN A 168 -9.18 -2.69 8.26
C ASN A 168 -8.46 -4.03 8.45
N LEU A 169 -7.40 -4.00 9.25
CA LEU A 169 -6.72 -5.21 9.68
C LEU A 169 -7.57 -5.96 10.73
N PRO A 170 -7.60 -7.30 10.70
CA PRO A 170 -8.17 -8.09 11.79
C PRO A 170 -7.50 -7.77 13.13
N HIS A 171 -8.26 -7.84 14.23
CA HIS A 171 -7.77 -7.48 15.57
C HIS A 171 -6.51 -8.26 15.97
N TRP A 172 -6.46 -9.57 15.71
CA TRP A 172 -5.28 -10.40 15.99
C TRP A 172 -3.99 -9.95 15.29
N VAL A 173 -4.11 -9.24 14.16
CA VAL A 173 -2.94 -8.64 13.50
C VAL A 173 -2.50 -7.38 14.24
N LEU A 174 -3.44 -6.57 14.74
CA LEU A 174 -3.13 -5.39 15.54
C LEU A 174 -2.43 -5.78 16.83
N ASP A 175 -2.85 -6.86 17.50
CA ASP A 175 -2.19 -7.38 18.70
C ASP A 175 -0.71 -7.72 18.44
N SER A 176 -0.39 -8.15 17.21
CA SER A 176 0.98 -8.44 16.79
C SER A 176 1.81 -7.16 16.54
N LEU A 177 1.15 -6.02 16.29
CA LEU A 177 1.80 -4.72 16.12
C LEU A 177 2.15 -4.06 17.46
N GLU A 178 1.54 -4.49 18.56
CA GLU A 178 1.74 -3.92 19.91
C GLU A 178 2.97 -4.50 20.62
N GLN A 179 3.32 -5.75 20.31
CA GLN A 179 4.53 -6.47 20.78
C GLN A 179 5.83 -5.86 20.24
#